data_AF-A0A3D3R655-F1
#
_entry.id   AF-A0A3D3R655-F1
#
_cell.length_a   1.000
_cell.length_b   1.000
_cell.length_c   1.000
_cell.angle_alpha   90.00
_cell.angle_beta   90.00
_cell.angle_gamma   90.00
#
_symmetry.space_group_name_H-M   'P 1'
#
loop_
_entity.id
_entity.type
_entity.pdbx_description
1 polymer ?
#
loop_
_entity_poly.entity_id
_entity_poly.type
_entity_poly.pdbx_seq_one_letter_code
_entity_poly.pdbx_strand_id
1 'polypeptide(L)'
;MQKFRLISSFSLVTLILFSIFPQFSFADEKSSEKEKDDDYYQMMKLFADTYEQIERNYVKDIDRRILVEAAIRGMVQELDQYSNYISPRDLSRFNQVVEQEFGGIGIQVHIDENNGRLTVMTPLPGTPAYKAGIRAGDVIDSIEGKTTKGFTLPEAIKILKGRAGESVSMSVIHKGTEEVIPLTVTRELIHVATVLGDTYKSDDSWDYMLDKKEKIGYIRLTHFSRHSSEELQAAIEDLQKQGMKALILDLRFNPGGLLSQATEISDMFIKSGKIVSTQGRNSRDRKWEATAEGTYDGFPMAVLVNRYSASASEIVSACLQDHKRAVIVGERTWGKGSVQNVIELEEGDSALKLTTASYHRPSGKNIHRFPGAKDTDVWGVTPDDKYRLRLTDEELEAFGEYRRKRDILDHNAKLDNKFKDKQLDLALDYIKSALNEETKPAAKEDAQKAEKKEVEKEKKPSKKAAALPQPAKAPLVIQTT
;
A
#
# COMPACT_ATOMS: atom_id res chain seq x y z
N MET A 1 -3.78 -48.59 -89.11
CA MET A 1 -4.76 -49.48 -89.77
C MET A 1 -6.02 -49.51 -88.93
N GLN A 2 -7.17 -49.21 -89.55
CA GLN A 2 -8.54 -49.63 -89.24
C GLN A 2 -9.11 -49.38 -87.83
N LYS A 3 -10.36 -48.93 -87.61
CA LYS A 3 -11.48 -48.46 -88.44
C LYS A 3 -12.58 -48.02 -87.43
N PHE A 4 -13.19 -46.86 -87.68
CA PHE A 4 -14.65 -46.62 -87.73
C PHE A 4 -15.60 -46.62 -86.51
N ARG A 5 -16.58 -45.68 -86.64
CA ARG A 5 -17.95 -45.50 -86.05
C ARG A 5 -18.02 -44.75 -84.72
N LEU A 6 -18.56 -43.53 -84.59
CA LEU A 6 -19.74 -42.79 -85.12
C LEU A 6 -21.11 -43.32 -84.64
N ILE A 7 -21.96 -42.36 -84.20
CA ILE A 7 -23.39 -42.38 -83.75
C ILE A 7 -23.50 -42.07 -82.24
N SER A 8 -23.70 -40.82 -81.78
CA SER A 8 -24.91 -39.98 -81.77
C SER A 8 -26.13 -40.57 -81.02
N SER A 9 -26.46 -40.02 -79.85
CA SER A 9 -27.78 -39.41 -79.55
C SER A 9 -28.01 -39.12 -78.07
N PHE A 10 -28.16 -37.83 -77.78
CA PHE A 10 -29.15 -37.17 -76.91
C PHE A 10 -29.35 -37.57 -75.43
N SER A 11 -29.09 -36.55 -74.60
CA SER A 11 -29.85 -36.13 -73.40
C SER A 11 -29.93 -37.06 -72.19
N LEU A 12 -29.23 -36.68 -71.11
CA LEU A 12 -29.91 -36.16 -69.92
C LEU A 12 -28.93 -35.34 -69.05
N VAL A 13 -29.33 -34.11 -68.75
CA VAL A 13 -28.68 -33.22 -67.78
C VAL A 13 -28.84 -33.83 -66.39
N THR A 14 -27.74 -34.04 -65.66
CA THR A 14 -27.76 -34.13 -64.21
C THR A 14 -26.49 -33.51 -63.66
N LEU A 15 -26.64 -32.30 -63.13
CA LEU A 15 -25.62 -31.52 -62.46
C LEU A 15 -25.29 -32.20 -61.12
N ILE A 16 -24.13 -32.84 -61.01
CA ILE A 16 -23.61 -33.33 -59.71
C ILE A 16 -22.71 -32.24 -59.13
N LEU A 17 -23.17 -31.60 -58.05
CA LEU A 17 -22.36 -30.76 -57.18
C LEU A 17 -21.20 -31.60 -56.62
N PHE A 18 -19.96 -31.26 -56.99
CA PHE A 18 -18.77 -31.70 -56.25
C PHE A 18 -18.58 -30.76 -55.05
N SER A 19 -18.93 -31.27 -53.86
CA SER A 19 -18.62 -30.63 -52.59
C SER A 19 -17.10 -30.63 -52.38
N ILE A 20 -16.49 -29.45 -52.47
CA ILE A 20 -15.13 -29.18 -52.02
C ILE A 20 -15.16 -29.18 -50.49
N PHE A 21 -14.70 -30.28 -49.88
CA PHE A 21 -14.33 -30.29 -48.46
C PHE A 21 -12.97 -29.59 -48.31
N PRO A 22 -12.86 -28.49 -47.53
CA PRO A 22 -11.55 -27.98 -47.16
C PRO A 22 -10.93 -28.95 -46.15
N GLN A 23 -9.77 -29.53 -46.49
CA GLN A 23 -8.90 -30.16 -45.49
C GLN A 23 -8.44 -29.08 -44.53
N PHE A 24 -9.06 -29.02 -43.35
CA PHE A 24 -8.49 -28.32 -42.21
C PHE A 24 -7.21 -29.06 -41.79
N SER A 25 -6.06 -28.46 -42.07
CA SER A 25 -4.76 -28.90 -41.56
C SER A 25 -4.70 -28.75 -40.05
N PHE A 26 -4.86 -29.87 -39.33
CA PHE A 26 -4.58 -30.01 -37.89
C PHE A 26 -3.06 -30.20 -37.59
N ALA A 27 -2.17 -29.74 -38.47
CA ALA A 27 -0.74 -30.07 -38.45
C ALA A 27 0.18 -28.97 -37.87
N ASP A 28 -0.29 -27.73 -37.72
CA ASP A 28 0.57 -26.60 -37.31
C ASP A 28 0.68 -26.41 -35.79
N GLU A 29 -0.27 -26.89 -34.98
CA GLU A 29 -0.21 -26.70 -33.52
C GLU A 29 0.80 -27.66 -32.87
N LYS A 30 0.82 -28.94 -33.31
CA LYS A 30 1.70 -30.00 -32.77
C LYS A 30 3.17 -29.84 -33.13
N SER A 31 3.51 -29.25 -34.27
CA SER A 31 4.91 -28.99 -34.65
C SER A 31 5.51 -27.87 -33.79
N SER A 32 4.75 -26.80 -33.54
CA SER A 32 5.19 -25.65 -32.74
C SER A 32 5.38 -25.95 -31.25
N GLU A 33 4.61 -26.91 -30.71
CA GLU A 33 4.70 -27.32 -29.31
C GLU A 33 5.92 -28.22 -29.08
N LYS A 34 6.17 -29.16 -30.01
CA LYS A 34 7.35 -30.03 -29.99
C LYS A 34 8.67 -29.27 -30.15
N GLU A 35 8.69 -28.25 -31.00
CA GLU A 35 9.88 -27.40 -31.21
C GLU A 35 10.20 -26.53 -29.98
N LYS A 36 9.18 -26.06 -29.24
CA LYS A 36 9.36 -25.37 -27.94
C LYS A 36 9.89 -26.29 -26.84
N ASP A 37 9.42 -27.54 -26.81
CA ASP A 37 9.90 -28.54 -25.85
C ASP A 37 11.37 -28.92 -26.11
N ASP A 38 11.77 -29.05 -27.38
CA ASP A 38 13.16 -29.32 -27.76
C ASP A 38 14.09 -28.16 -27.38
N ASP A 39 13.69 -26.90 -27.63
CA ASP A 39 14.46 -25.71 -27.24
C ASP A 39 14.61 -25.59 -25.71
N TYR A 40 13.51 -25.79 -24.96
CA TYR A 40 13.53 -25.81 -23.50
C TYR A 40 14.51 -26.85 -22.95
N TYR A 41 14.51 -28.07 -23.52
CA TYR A 41 15.44 -29.12 -23.14
C TYR A 41 16.91 -28.73 -23.41
N GLN A 42 17.21 -28.15 -24.58
CA GLN A 42 18.57 -27.68 -24.89
C GLN A 42 19.03 -26.58 -23.91
N MET A 43 18.16 -25.65 -23.55
CA MET A 43 18.48 -24.59 -22.58
C MET A 43 18.72 -25.14 -21.17
N MET A 44 17.91 -26.10 -20.72
CA MET A 44 18.13 -26.77 -19.43
C MET A 44 19.40 -27.61 -19.41
N LYS A 45 19.72 -28.25 -20.54
CA LYS A 45 21.00 -28.96 -20.70
C LYS A 45 22.18 -28.00 -20.62
N LEU A 46 22.14 -26.87 -21.33
CA LEU A 46 23.18 -25.85 -21.25
C LEU A 46 23.39 -25.36 -19.81
N PHE A 47 22.31 -25.12 -19.07
CA PHE A 47 22.38 -24.72 -17.66
C PHE A 47 23.06 -25.79 -16.79
N ALA A 48 22.63 -27.05 -16.91
CA ALA A 48 23.18 -28.17 -16.15
C ALA A 48 24.66 -28.43 -16.49
N ASP A 49 25.01 -28.45 -17.78
CA ASP A 49 26.38 -28.63 -18.27
C ASP A 49 27.27 -27.51 -17.72
N THR A 50 26.82 -26.25 -17.76
CA THR A 50 27.57 -25.11 -17.23
C THR A 50 27.79 -25.22 -15.72
N TYR A 51 26.75 -25.57 -14.97
CA TYR A 51 26.83 -25.78 -13.53
C TYR A 51 27.86 -26.88 -13.18
N GLU A 52 27.82 -28.02 -13.88
CA GLU A 52 28.74 -29.13 -13.67
C GLU A 52 30.19 -28.76 -14.04
N GLN A 53 30.40 -28.01 -15.14
CA GLN A 53 31.73 -27.56 -15.53
C GLN A 53 32.33 -26.61 -14.47
N ILE A 54 31.54 -25.71 -13.88
CA ILE A 54 32.01 -24.84 -12.80
C ILE A 54 32.38 -25.68 -11.57
N GLU A 55 31.50 -26.58 -11.15
CA GLU A 55 31.76 -27.40 -9.95
C GLU A 55 33.02 -28.26 -10.09
N ARG A 56 33.24 -28.87 -11.26
CA ARG A 56 34.37 -29.78 -11.48
C ARG A 56 35.69 -29.08 -11.74
N ASN A 57 35.67 -27.93 -12.40
CA ASN A 57 36.88 -27.31 -12.95
C ASN A 57 37.24 -25.97 -12.30
N TYR A 58 36.40 -25.41 -11.42
CA TYR A 58 36.78 -24.21 -10.69
C TYR A 58 37.95 -24.50 -9.74
N VAL A 59 38.89 -23.56 -9.66
CA VAL A 59 40.19 -23.74 -8.97
C VAL A 59 40.09 -23.95 -7.45
N LYS A 60 38.89 -23.76 -6.86
CA LYS A 60 38.61 -23.93 -5.43
C LYS A 60 37.28 -24.63 -5.24
N ASP A 61 37.14 -25.35 -4.12
CA ASP A 61 35.84 -25.88 -3.72
C ASP A 61 34.83 -24.75 -3.51
N ILE A 62 33.61 -24.97 -3.97
CA ILE A 62 32.50 -24.02 -3.84
C ILE A 62 31.24 -24.74 -3.36
N ASP A 63 30.49 -24.07 -2.49
CA ASP A 63 29.20 -24.57 -2.03
C ASP A 63 28.16 -24.53 -3.18
N ARG A 64 27.62 -25.70 -3.50
CA ARG A 64 26.56 -25.89 -4.50
C ARG A 64 25.36 -24.96 -4.28
N ARG A 65 24.95 -24.73 -3.03
CA ARG A 65 23.83 -23.84 -2.71
C ARG A 65 24.13 -22.40 -3.10
N ILE A 66 25.37 -21.93 -2.94
CA ILE A 66 25.77 -20.58 -3.35
C ILE A 66 25.61 -20.40 -4.86
N LEU A 67 26.00 -21.39 -5.66
CA LEU A 67 25.85 -21.37 -7.12
C LEU A 67 24.38 -21.33 -7.55
N VAL A 68 23.54 -22.19 -6.98
CA VAL A 68 22.10 -22.24 -7.30
C VAL A 68 21.42 -20.93 -6.93
N GLU A 69 21.65 -20.41 -5.72
CA GLU A 69 21.05 -19.13 -5.31
C GLU A 69 21.57 -17.95 -6.16
N ALA A 70 22.82 -17.98 -6.61
CA ALA A 70 23.36 -16.96 -7.51
C ALA A 70 22.69 -17.02 -8.89
N ALA A 71 22.46 -18.21 -9.44
CA ALA A 71 21.73 -18.39 -10.69
C ALA A 71 20.29 -17.88 -10.59
N ILE A 72 19.57 -18.21 -9.50
CA ILE A 72 18.21 -17.71 -9.25
C ILE A 72 18.21 -16.18 -9.18
N ARG A 73 19.14 -15.58 -8.42
CA ARG A 73 19.25 -14.12 -8.32
C ARG A 73 19.52 -13.48 -9.68
N GLY A 74 20.39 -14.07 -10.50
CA GLY A 74 20.67 -13.61 -11.87
C GLY A 74 19.42 -13.63 -12.76
N MET A 75 18.65 -14.72 -12.74
CA MET A 75 17.40 -14.81 -13.51
C MET A 75 16.37 -13.77 -13.09
N VAL A 76 16.22 -13.54 -11.78
CA VAL A 76 15.19 -12.62 -11.27
C VAL A 76 15.55 -11.15 -11.52
N GLN A 77 16.84 -10.81 -11.52
CA GLN A 77 17.31 -9.44 -11.80
C GLN A 77 16.96 -8.96 -13.22
N GLU A 78 16.81 -9.88 -14.18
CA GLU A 78 16.41 -9.56 -15.57
C GLU A 78 14.91 -9.26 -15.71
N LEU A 79 14.09 -9.46 -14.66
CA LEU A 79 12.64 -9.27 -14.74
C LEU A 79 12.24 -7.82 -14.45
N ASP A 80 12.45 -7.37 -13.22
CA ASP A 80 12.21 -6.00 -12.78
C ASP A 80 12.94 -5.69 -11.46
N GLN A 81 12.92 -4.42 -11.04
CA GLN A 81 13.55 -3.95 -9.79
C GLN A 81 12.82 -4.37 -8.50
N TYR A 82 11.65 -5.03 -8.59
CA TYR A 82 10.79 -5.35 -7.44
C TYR A 82 10.76 -6.83 -7.10
N SER A 83 11.12 -7.67 -8.07
CA SER A 83 11.20 -9.11 -7.97
C SER A 83 12.55 -9.51 -7.37
N ASN A 84 12.54 -10.43 -6.42
CA ASN A 84 13.77 -10.93 -5.81
C ASN A 84 13.57 -12.32 -5.21
N TYR A 85 14.67 -13.06 -5.12
CA TYR A 85 14.75 -14.26 -4.30
C TYR A 85 15.04 -13.89 -2.85
N ILE A 86 14.34 -14.55 -1.92
CA ILE A 86 14.49 -14.43 -0.48
C ILE A 86 15.06 -15.76 0.00
N SER A 87 16.34 -15.77 0.37
CA SER A 87 17.02 -16.97 0.88
C SER A 87 16.52 -17.33 2.28
N PRO A 88 16.78 -18.55 2.78
CA PRO A 88 16.42 -18.91 4.16
C PRO A 88 17.06 -18.00 5.21
N ARG A 89 18.26 -17.48 4.92
CA ARG A 89 18.95 -16.52 5.79
C ARG A 89 18.25 -15.16 5.85
N ASP A 90 17.57 -14.77 4.77
CA ASP A 90 16.91 -13.47 4.64
C ASP A 90 15.42 -13.52 5.00
N LEU A 91 14.81 -14.70 5.03
CA LEU A 91 13.38 -14.88 5.23
C LEU A 91 12.90 -14.30 6.57
N SER A 92 13.65 -14.55 7.65
CA SER A 92 13.33 -13.99 8.98
C SER A 92 13.32 -12.46 8.96
N ARG A 93 14.29 -11.83 8.29
CA ARG A 93 14.36 -10.37 8.14
C ARG A 93 13.24 -9.84 7.26
N PHE A 94 12.89 -10.55 6.19
CA PHE A 94 11.77 -10.21 5.32
C PHE A 94 10.46 -10.19 6.12
N ASN A 95 10.20 -11.23 6.92
CA ASN A 95 9.02 -11.33 7.75
C ASN A 95 8.96 -10.20 8.79
N GLN A 96 10.07 -9.87 9.47
CA GLN A 96 10.11 -8.74 10.40
C GLN A 96 9.71 -7.40 9.76
N VAL A 97 10.10 -7.17 8.50
CA VAL A 97 9.73 -5.95 7.76
C VAL A 97 8.23 -5.94 7.43
N VAL A 98 7.69 -7.08 6.99
CA VAL A 98 6.27 -7.22 6.63
C VAL A 98 5.36 -7.04 7.86
N GLU A 99 5.76 -7.63 8.97
CA GLU A 99 4.99 -7.59 10.23
C GLU A 99 5.16 -6.27 10.98
N GLN A 100 6.23 -5.49 10.70
CA GLN A 100 6.68 -4.37 11.56
C GLN A 100 6.97 -4.82 13.00
N GLU A 101 7.38 -6.08 13.16
CA GLU A 101 7.68 -6.70 14.44
C GLU A 101 9.13 -7.20 14.46
N PHE A 102 9.82 -7.02 15.59
CA PHE A 102 11.14 -7.61 15.78
C PHE A 102 11.42 -7.91 17.25
N GLY A 103 12.24 -8.93 17.51
CA GLY A 103 12.73 -9.22 18.86
C GLY A 103 13.78 -8.20 19.31
N GLY A 104 13.56 -7.53 20.43
CA GLY A 104 14.46 -6.51 20.95
C GLY A 104 13.92 -5.79 22.18
N ILE A 105 14.45 -4.59 22.45
CA ILE A 105 14.10 -3.81 23.64
C ILE A 105 13.25 -2.56 23.35
N GLY A 106 13.05 -2.23 22.07
CA GLY A 106 12.17 -1.12 21.66
C GLY A 106 12.80 0.28 21.79
N ILE A 107 13.98 0.49 21.22
CA ILE A 107 14.61 1.82 21.13
C ILE A 107 15.05 2.14 19.71
N GLN A 108 15.02 3.42 19.38
CA GLN A 108 15.70 3.98 18.22
C GLN A 108 17.01 4.61 18.68
N VAL A 109 18.10 4.33 17.97
CA VAL A 109 19.46 4.79 18.32
C VAL A 109 20.14 5.38 17.10
N HIS A 110 21.09 6.27 17.33
CA HIS A 110 21.99 6.80 16.33
C HIS A 110 23.40 6.95 16.91
N ILE A 111 24.39 7.18 16.06
CA ILE A 111 25.68 7.68 16.51
C ILE A 111 25.59 9.20 16.50
N ASP A 112 25.86 9.85 17.63
CA ASP A 112 25.92 11.31 17.71
C ASP A 112 27.21 11.79 17.04
N GLU A 113 27.07 12.51 15.94
CA GLU A 113 28.21 12.98 15.14
C GLU A 113 29.16 13.90 15.92
N ASN A 114 28.68 14.58 16.96
CA ASN A 114 29.50 15.51 17.73
C ASN A 114 30.48 14.82 18.68
N ASN A 115 30.12 13.62 19.16
CA ASN A 115 30.92 12.92 20.18
C ASN A 115 31.23 11.45 19.83
N GLY A 116 30.71 10.94 18.72
CA GLY A 116 30.92 9.58 18.23
C GLY A 116 30.33 8.49 19.12
N ARG A 117 29.40 8.82 20.03
CA ARG A 117 28.80 7.86 20.97
C ARG A 117 27.46 7.36 20.46
N LEU A 118 27.14 6.13 20.86
CA LEU A 118 25.82 5.53 20.63
C LEU A 118 24.80 6.19 21.55
N THR A 119 23.83 6.87 20.97
CA THR A 119 22.84 7.68 21.68
C THR A 119 21.43 7.22 21.34
N VAL A 120 20.55 7.21 22.34
CA VAL A 120 19.12 6.92 22.18
C VAL A 120 18.45 8.12 21.53
N MET A 121 17.90 7.92 20.34
CA MET A 121 17.05 8.91 19.70
C MET A 121 15.73 9.01 20.46
N THR A 122 15.04 7.89 20.62
CA THR A 122 13.81 7.82 21.41
C THR A 122 13.51 6.37 21.81
N PRO A 123 13.05 6.13 23.05
CA PRO A 123 12.43 4.85 23.39
C PRO A 123 11.04 4.75 22.77
N LEU A 124 10.61 3.56 22.40
CA LEU A 124 9.24 3.33 21.94
C LEU A 124 8.32 3.21 23.17
N PRO A 125 7.21 3.96 23.25
CA PRO A 125 6.28 3.90 24.39
C PRO A 125 5.85 2.47 24.73
N GLY A 126 5.79 2.14 26.02
CA GLY A 126 5.33 0.82 26.50
C GLY A 126 6.28 -0.36 26.29
N THR A 127 7.41 -0.17 25.61
CA THR A 127 8.40 -1.24 25.37
C THR A 127 9.32 -1.50 26.56
N PRO A 128 10.09 -2.61 26.59
CA PRO A 128 11.00 -2.92 27.69
C PRO A 128 11.98 -1.80 28.04
N ALA A 129 12.59 -1.16 27.05
CA ALA A 129 13.52 -0.07 27.29
C ALA A 129 12.86 1.16 27.90
N TYR A 130 11.66 1.51 27.42
CA TYR A 130 10.84 2.57 28.00
C TYR A 130 10.51 2.27 29.47
N LYS A 131 10.04 1.05 29.77
CA LYS A 131 9.75 0.59 31.14
C LYS A 131 11.00 0.56 32.03
N ALA A 132 12.17 0.30 31.45
CA ALA A 132 13.46 0.33 32.15
C ALA A 132 13.96 1.75 32.45
N GLY A 133 13.25 2.80 32.02
CA GLY A 133 13.57 4.19 32.31
C GLY A 133 14.58 4.82 31.34
N ILE A 134 14.85 4.18 30.19
CA ILE A 134 15.67 4.74 29.12
C ILE A 134 14.92 5.93 28.48
N ARG A 135 15.64 7.02 28.22
CA ARG A 135 15.09 8.29 27.73
C ARG A 135 15.75 8.73 26.43
N ALA A 136 15.07 9.62 25.70
CA ALA A 136 15.65 10.31 24.57
C ALA A 136 16.91 11.09 25.00
N GLY A 137 17.98 10.98 24.21
CA GLY A 137 19.27 11.61 24.47
C GLY A 137 20.19 10.85 25.43
N ASP A 138 19.76 9.73 26.00
CA ASP A 138 20.65 8.88 26.81
C ASP A 138 21.80 8.34 25.96
N VAL A 139 23.01 8.36 26.51
CA VAL A 139 24.17 7.71 25.90
C VAL A 139 24.22 6.27 26.39
N ILE A 140 24.24 5.30 25.47
CA ILE A 140 24.46 3.90 25.82
C ILE A 140 25.96 3.73 26.02
N ASP A 141 26.43 3.57 27.25
CA ASP A 141 27.86 3.52 27.60
C ASP A 141 28.47 2.13 27.38
N SER A 142 27.75 1.08 27.78
CA SER A 142 28.16 -0.31 27.56
C SER A 142 26.99 -1.23 27.24
N ILE A 143 27.26 -2.31 26.51
CA ILE A 143 26.33 -3.42 26.23
C ILE A 143 27.09 -4.73 26.43
N GLU A 144 26.53 -5.66 27.20
CA GLU A 144 27.16 -6.95 27.55
C GLU A 144 28.60 -6.79 28.09
N GLY A 145 28.81 -5.77 28.94
CA GLY A 145 30.10 -5.46 29.55
C GLY A 145 31.14 -4.85 28.59
N LYS A 146 30.79 -4.58 27.33
CA LYS A 146 31.66 -3.93 26.35
C LYS A 146 31.27 -2.47 26.17
N THR A 147 32.26 -1.57 26.21
CA THR A 147 32.02 -0.17 25.84
C THR A 147 31.47 -0.07 24.43
N THR A 148 30.48 0.79 24.23
CA THR A 148 29.91 1.07 22.90
C THR A 148 30.74 2.10 22.12
N LYS A 149 31.78 2.68 22.73
CA LYS A 149 32.63 3.65 22.06
C LYS A 149 33.32 2.99 20.86
N GLY A 150 33.12 3.56 19.68
CA GLY A 150 33.65 3.02 18.43
C GLY A 150 32.80 1.89 17.82
N PHE A 151 31.65 1.54 18.40
CA PHE A 151 30.70 0.67 17.73
C PHE A 151 30.16 1.35 16.48
N THR A 152 30.00 0.56 15.43
CA THR A 152 29.13 0.93 14.31
C THR A 152 27.67 0.73 14.70
N LEU A 153 26.77 1.49 14.08
CA LEU A 153 25.32 1.32 14.30
C LEU A 153 24.84 -0.13 14.04
N PRO A 154 25.27 -0.83 12.96
CA PRO A 154 24.90 -2.24 12.75
C PRO A 154 25.35 -3.19 13.86
N GLU A 155 26.55 -2.97 14.44
CA GLU A 155 27.04 -3.79 15.55
C GLU A 155 26.18 -3.61 16.80
N ALA A 156 25.85 -2.36 17.14
CA ALA A 156 24.96 -2.06 18.25
C ALA A 156 23.58 -2.72 18.07
N ILE A 157 22.96 -2.55 16.89
CA ILE A 157 21.66 -3.14 16.57
C ILE A 157 21.69 -4.67 16.70
N LYS A 158 22.76 -5.32 16.22
CA LYS A 158 22.91 -6.78 16.29
C LYS A 158 22.89 -7.30 17.73
N ILE A 159 23.45 -6.55 18.69
CA ILE A 159 23.52 -6.95 20.10
C ILE A 159 22.23 -6.58 20.85
N LEU A 160 21.64 -5.43 20.55
CA LEU A 160 20.40 -4.96 21.20
C LEU A 160 19.18 -5.81 20.78
N LYS A 161 19.15 -6.27 19.53
CA LYS A 161 18.18 -7.26 19.06
C LYS A 161 18.50 -8.65 19.61
N GLY A 162 17.49 -9.51 19.63
CA GLY A 162 17.63 -10.89 20.14
C GLY A 162 16.27 -11.54 20.30
N ARG A 163 16.24 -12.79 20.78
CA ARG A 163 14.97 -13.51 20.94
C ARG A 163 14.17 -12.94 22.10
N ALA A 164 12.85 -12.91 21.96
CA ALA A 164 11.97 -12.53 23.06
C ALA A 164 12.20 -13.45 24.27
N GLY A 165 12.21 -12.88 25.47
CA GLY A 165 12.54 -13.56 26.73
C GLY A 165 14.03 -13.56 27.09
N GLU A 166 14.96 -13.31 26.16
CA GLU A 166 16.38 -13.16 26.48
C GLU A 166 16.66 -11.75 27.02
N SER A 167 17.48 -11.63 28.06
CA SER A 167 17.89 -10.33 28.61
C SER A 167 19.12 -9.77 27.91
N VAL A 168 19.25 -8.44 27.93
CA VAL A 168 20.47 -7.70 27.59
C VAL A 168 20.90 -6.86 28.78
N SER A 169 22.17 -6.97 29.17
CA SER A 169 22.77 -6.09 30.16
C SER A 169 23.40 -4.89 29.47
N MET A 170 23.08 -3.68 29.92
CA MET A 170 23.59 -2.44 29.34
C MET A 170 23.76 -1.37 30.42
N SER A 171 24.52 -0.32 30.12
CA SER A 171 24.56 0.89 30.94
C SER A 171 24.20 2.11 30.12
N VAL A 172 23.49 3.05 30.74
CA VAL A 172 23.15 4.34 30.12
C VAL A 172 23.64 5.50 30.97
N ILE A 173 23.94 6.61 30.33
CA ILE A 173 24.22 7.90 30.97
C ILE A 173 23.14 8.86 30.53
N HIS A 174 22.37 9.38 31.48
CA HIS A 174 21.33 10.34 31.17
C HIS A 174 21.91 11.65 30.62
N LYS A 175 21.17 12.27 29.70
CA LYS A 175 21.58 13.56 29.13
C LYS A 175 21.80 14.60 30.24
N GLY A 176 23.01 15.17 30.27
CA GLY A 176 23.39 16.20 31.24
C GLY A 176 23.88 15.66 32.59
N THR A 177 24.02 14.34 32.74
CA THR A 177 24.65 13.72 33.92
C THR A 177 25.93 12.99 33.51
N GLU A 178 26.73 12.58 34.51
CA GLU A 178 27.90 11.70 34.33
C GLU A 178 27.68 10.32 35.00
N GLU A 179 26.52 10.11 35.62
CA GLU A 179 26.19 8.88 36.32
C GLU A 179 25.93 7.75 35.33
N VAL A 180 26.66 6.64 35.50
CA VAL A 180 26.48 5.42 34.71
C VAL A 180 25.46 4.53 35.41
N ILE A 181 24.31 4.34 34.77
CA ILE A 181 23.18 3.60 35.31
C ILE A 181 23.15 2.20 34.67
N PRO A 182 23.43 1.12 35.43
CA PRO A 182 23.33 -0.24 34.92
C PRO A 182 21.86 -0.66 34.80
N LEU A 183 21.51 -1.26 33.67
CA LEU A 183 20.18 -1.76 33.35
C LEU A 183 20.28 -3.20 32.84
N THR A 184 19.30 -4.02 33.21
CA THR A 184 19.06 -5.32 32.56
C THR A 184 17.66 -5.28 31.98
N VAL A 185 17.58 -5.43 30.66
CA VAL A 185 16.32 -5.27 29.92
C VAL A 185 15.98 -6.61 29.26
N THR A 186 14.80 -7.15 29.57
CA THR A 186 14.31 -8.37 28.93
C THR A 186 13.75 -8.03 27.55
N ARG A 187 14.21 -8.73 26.52
CA ARG A 187 13.70 -8.53 25.16
C ARG A 187 12.27 -9.02 25.03
N GLU A 188 11.48 -8.30 24.27
CA GLU A 188 10.11 -8.66 23.90
C GLU A 188 9.98 -8.66 22.37
N LEU A 189 8.86 -9.18 21.87
CA LEU A 189 8.47 -8.94 20.48
C LEU A 189 7.97 -7.49 20.40
N ILE A 190 8.74 -6.65 19.73
CA ILE A 190 8.46 -5.22 19.62
C ILE A 190 7.64 -4.98 18.38
N HIS A 191 6.44 -4.44 18.57
CA HIS A 191 5.59 -3.91 17.50
C HIS A 191 5.92 -2.43 17.27
N VAL A 192 6.20 -2.07 16.02
CA VAL A 192 6.40 -0.66 15.62
C VAL A 192 5.10 -0.13 15.05
N ALA A 193 4.50 0.82 15.77
CA ALA A 193 3.26 1.45 15.35
C ALA A 193 3.39 2.07 13.95
N THR A 194 2.39 1.83 13.10
CA THR A 194 2.34 2.39 11.75
C THR A 194 1.51 3.65 11.66
N VAL A 195 0.62 3.86 12.64
CA VAL A 195 -0.27 5.02 12.77
C VAL A 195 0.26 5.97 13.84
N LEU A 196 0.61 7.19 13.43
CA LEU A 196 1.19 8.22 14.29
C LEU A 196 0.30 9.49 14.29
N GLY A 197 0.38 10.27 15.36
CA GLY A 197 -0.27 11.59 15.48
C GLY A 197 0.66 12.75 15.10
N ASP A 198 0.31 13.96 15.54
CA ASP A 198 1.18 15.13 15.37
C ASP A 198 2.29 15.18 16.43
N THR A 199 1.95 14.94 17.70
CA THR A 199 2.90 14.96 18.83
C THR A 199 2.49 13.93 19.87
N TYR A 200 3.34 13.63 20.84
CA TYR A 200 2.92 12.87 22.03
C TYR A 200 2.13 13.73 23.01
N LYS A 201 1.15 13.13 23.68
CA LYS A 201 0.45 13.68 24.85
C LYS A 201 1.28 13.42 26.12
N SER A 202 0.81 13.95 27.25
CA SER A 202 1.45 13.74 28.56
C SER A 202 1.36 12.30 29.09
N ASP A 203 0.56 11.45 28.44
CA ASP A 203 0.43 10.02 28.74
C ASP A 203 1.24 9.14 27.76
N ASP A 204 2.16 9.75 27.00
CA ASP A 204 3.02 9.11 26.00
C ASP A 204 2.30 8.43 24.83
N SER A 205 1.00 8.67 24.67
CA SER A 205 0.25 8.27 23.47
C SER A 205 0.18 9.41 22.45
N TRP A 206 -0.04 9.08 21.19
CA TRP A 206 -0.15 10.06 20.10
C TRP A 206 -1.34 11.02 20.29
N ASP A 207 -1.13 12.31 20.01
CA ASP A 207 -2.18 13.32 19.83
C ASP A 207 -2.58 13.33 18.35
N TYR A 208 -3.74 12.73 18.06
CA TYR A 208 -4.32 12.74 16.71
C TYR A 208 -5.12 14.02 16.43
N MET A 209 -5.43 14.85 17.43
CA MET A 209 -6.27 16.05 17.25
C MET A 209 -5.42 17.29 17.00
N LEU A 210 -5.12 17.56 15.73
CA LEU A 210 -4.27 18.67 15.30
C LEU A 210 -4.85 20.05 15.65
N ASP A 211 -6.15 20.26 15.42
CA ASP A 211 -6.84 21.51 15.78
C ASP A 211 -7.99 21.22 16.76
N LYS A 212 -7.77 21.52 18.04
CA LYS A 212 -8.75 21.27 19.12
C LYS A 212 -9.96 22.21 19.06
N LYS A 213 -9.83 23.37 18.41
CA LYS A 213 -10.90 24.37 18.31
C LYS A 213 -11.85 24.01 17.18
N GLU A 214 -11.31 23.76 15.99
CA GLU A 214 -12.09 23.39 14.80
C GLU A 214 -12.38 21.88 14.73
N LYS A 215 -11.78 21.10 15.63
CA LYS A 215 -11.92 19.64 15.75
C LYS A 215 -11.42 18.88 14.52
N ILE A 216 -10.22 19.24 14.05
CA ILE A 216 -9.58 18.62 12.89
C ILE A 216 -8.61 17.54 13.36
N GLY A 217 -8.90 16.30 12.97
CA GLY A 217 -8.02 15.16 13.18
C GLY A 217 -6.91 15.09 12.14
N TYR A 218 -5.75 14.57 12.54
CA TYR A 218 -4.58 14.34 11.71
C TYR A 218 -3.97 12.99 12.07
N ILE A 219 -3.86 12.12 11.07
CA ILE A 219 -3.28 10.80 11.23
C ILE A 219 -2.21 10.61 10.17
N ARG A 220 -1.00 10.22 10.59
CA ARG A 220 0.07 9.79 9.70
C ARG A 220 0.10 8.28 9.64
N LEU A 221 -0.12 7.72 8.46
CA LEU A 221 0.08 6.30 8.22
C LEU A 221 1.42 6.12 7.51
N THR A 222 2.38 5.51 8.18
CA THR A 222 3.78 5.42 7.70
C THR A 222 4.04 4.20 6.83
N HIS A 223 3.31 3.10 7.07
CA HIS A 223 3.42 1.82 6.35
C HIS A 223 2.06 1.12 6.33
N PHE A 224 1.92 0.10 5.49
CA PHE A 224 0.79 -0.83 5.50
C PHE A 224 1.28 -2.21 5.97
N SER A 225 1.38 -2.42 7.28
CA SER A 225 1.74 -3.69 7.91
C SER A 225 0.50 -4.40 8.45
N ARG A 226 0.66 -5.62 8.98
CA ARG A 226 -0.46 -6.50 9.37
C ARG A 226 -1.52 -5.84 10.26
N HIS A 227 -1.13 -4.92 11.14
CA HIS A 227 -2.02 -4.29 12.13
C HIS A 227 -2.43 -2.85 11.76
N SER A 228 -2.03 -2.34 10.59
CA SER A 228 -2.24 -0.94 10.22
C SER A 228 -3.71 -0.52 10.15
N SER A 229 -4.60 -1.38 9.66
CA SER A 229 -6.03 -1.11 9.59
C SER A 229 -6.64 -1.00 10.99
N GLU A 230 -6.31 -1.92 11.89
CA GLU A 230 -6.77 -1.92 13.28
C GLU A 230 -6.28 -0.68 14.05
N GLU A 231 -5.01 -0.32 13.89
CA GLU A 231 -4.45 0.91 14.49
C GLU A 231 -5.14 2.18 13.98
N LEU A 232 -5.42 2.24 12.66
CA LEU A 232 -6.06 3.39 12.05
C LEU A 232 -7.50 3.51 12.55
N GLN A 233 -8.22 2.39 12.62
CA GLN A 233 -9.57 2.35 13.16
C GLN A 233 -9.61 2.87 14.60
N ALA A 234 -8.71 2.39 15.46
CA ALA A 234 -8.62 2.84 16.85
C ALA A 234 -8.35 4.36 16.96
N ALA A 235 -7.46 4.91 16.12
CA ALA A 235 -7.19 6.34 16.08
C ALA A 235 -8.40 7.17 15.60
N ILE A 236 -9.15 6.69 14.61
CA ILE A 236 -10.38 7.35 14.14
C ILE A 236 -11.47 7.32 15.22
N GLU A 237 -11.63 6.19 15.92
CA GLU A 237 -12.61 6.07 17.00
C GLU A 237 -12.28 6.98 18.19
N ASP A 238 -10.99 7.12 18.54
CA ASP A 238 -10.53 8.10 19.54
C ASP A 238 -10.87 9.55 19.10
N LEU A 239 -10.57 9.89 17.85
CA LEU A 239 -10.93 11.18 17.28
C LEU A 239 -12.44 11.46 17.29
N GLN A 240 -13.27 10.46 16.94
CA GLN A 240 -14.72 10.58 17.00
C GLN A 240 -15.22 10.82 18.42
N LYS A 241 -14.68 10.10 19.42
CA LYS A 241 -15.00 10.33 20.85
C LYS A 241 -14.64 11.75 21.30
N GLN A 242 -13.60 12.34 20.72
CA GLN A 242 -13.19 13.73 20.98
C GLN A 242 -13.99 14.79 20.19
N GLY A 243 -14.94 14.35 19.35
CA GLY A 243 -15.83 15.19 18.56
C GLY A 243 -15.20 15.70 17.26
N MET A 244 -14.34 14.91 16.63
CA MET A 244 -13.75 15.23 15.31
C MET A 244 -14.81 15.64 14.29
N LYS A 245 -14.51 16.69 13.52
CA LYS A 245 -15.34 17.23 12.44
C LYS A 245 -14.71 17.09 11.06
N ALA A 246 -13.42 16.82 10.97
CA ALA A 246 -12.69 16.65 9.71
C ALA A 246 -11.42 15.83 9.92
N LEU A 247 -10.92 15.19 8.87
CA LEU A 247 -9.74 14.32 8.93
C LEU A 247 -8.71 14.67 7.84
N ILE A 248 -7.45 14.77 8.23
CA ILE A 248 -6.31 14.78 7.33
C ILE A 248 -5.57 13.45 7.49
N LEU A 249 -5.52 12.65 6.43
CA LEU A 249 -4.73 11.42 6.38
C LEU A 249 -3.42 11.68 5.63
N ASP A 250 -2.30 11.57 6.32
CA ASP A 250 -0.97 11.83 5.76
C ASP A 250 -0.29 10.52 5.34
N LEU A 251 -0.11 10.38 4.02
CA LEU A 251 0.56 9.25 3.37
C LEU A 251 1.90 9.66 2.75
N ARG A 252 2.41 10.86 3.06
CA ARG A 252 3.73 11.30 2.58
C ARG A 252 4.80 10.37 3.12
N PHE A 253 5.78 10.03 2.27
CA PHE A 253 6.88 9.12 2.61
C PHE A 253 6.46 7.68 2.98
N ASN A 254 5.21 7.30 2.77
CA ASN A 254 4.75 5.92 2.98
C ASN A 254 5.03 5.09 1.70
N PRO A 255 5.94 4.10 1.74
CA PRO A 255 6.29 3.29 0.58
C PRO A 255 5.24 2.23 0.22
N GLY A 256 4.14 2.20 0.97
CA GLY A 256 3.07 1.22 0.87
C GLY A 256 3.25 0.04 1.83
N GLY A 257 2.92 -1.15 1.36
CA GLY A 257 2.95 -2.38 2.14
C GLY A 257 1.90 -3.36 1.63
N LEU A 258 1.21 -4.04 2.55
CA LEU A 258 0.24 -5.08 2.26
C LEU A 258 -0.99 -4.54 1.52
N LEU A 259 -1.38 -5.23 0.44
CA LEU A 259 -2.60 -4.92 -0.32
C LEU A 259 -3.86 -5.08 0.53
N SER A 260 -3.93 -6.11 1.38
CA SER A 260 -5.06 -6.36 2.28
C SER A 260 -5.37 -5.14 3.14
N GLN A 261 -4.32 -4.57 3.72
CA GLN A 261 -4.39 -3.38 4.58
C GLN A 261 -4.81 -2.15 3.78
N ALA A 262 -4.31 -1.99 2.56
CA ALA A 262 -4.77 -0.91 1.67
C ALA A 262 -6.26 -1.01 1.35
N THR A 263 -6.76 -2.24 1.12
CA THR A 263 -8.16 -2.48 0.81
C THR A 263 -9.06 -2.27 2.02
N GLU A 264 -8.68 -2.78 3.19
CA GLU A 264 -9.41 -2.58 4.45
C GLU A 264 -9.48 -1.09 4.81
N ILE A 265 -8.35 -0.37 4.74
CA ILE A 265 -8.30 1.07 5.02
C ILE A 265 -9.12 1.87 4.00
N SER A 266 -9.15 1.47 2.72
CA SER A 266 -10.00 2.13 1.74
C SER A 266 -11.48 1.91 2.03
N ASP A 267 -11.84 0.69 2.45
CA ASP A 267 -13.21 0.29 2.76
C ASP A 267 -13.80 1.10 3.92
N MET A 268 -12.97 1.46 4.90
CA MET A 268 -13.36 2.33 6.03
C MET A 268 -13.99 3.66 5.61
N PHE A 269 -13.74 4.17 4.41
CA PHE A 269 -14.19 5.50 3.98
C PHE A 269 -15.11 5.50 2.75
N ILE A 270 -15.32 4.36 2.10
CA ILE A 270 -16.10 4.25 0.85
C ILE A 270 -17.34 3.40 1.10
N LYS A 271 -18.52 3.95 0.81
CA LYS A 271 -19.79 3.21 1.04
C LYS A 271 -20.03 2.07 0.05
N SER A 272 -19.56 2.22 -1.18
CA SER A 272 -19.83 1.25 -2.26
C SER A 272 -18.94 1.48 -3.46
N GLY A 273 -18.77 0.44 -4.26
CA GLY A 273 -18.03 0.48 -5.52
C GLY A 273 -16.61 -0.04 -5.41
N LYS A 274 -15.89 -0.04 -6.52
CA LYS A 274 -14.56 -0.66 -6.61
C LYS A 274 -13.53 0.11 -5.78
N ILE A 275 -12.71 -0.61 -5.02
CA ILE A 275 -11.53 -0.07 -4.33
C ILE A 275 -10.31 -0.13 -5.25
N VAL A 276 -10.00 -1.32 -5.74
CA VAL A 276 -8.86 -1.59 -6.62
C VAL A 276 -9.14 -2.85 -7.42
N SER A 277 -8.44 -3.00 -8.55
CA SER A 277 -8.40 -4.25 -9.29
C SER A 277 -6.99 -4.60 -9.72
N THR A 278 -6.72 -5.88 -9.90
CA THR A 278 -5.44 -6.39 -10.40
C THR A 278 -5.64 -7.11 -11.72
N GLN A 279 -4.75 -6.87 -12.67
CA GLN A 279 -4.73 -7.56 -13.97
C GLN A 279 -3.34 -8.15 -14.20
N GLY A 280 -3.26 -9.42 -14.57
CA GLY A 280 -1.97 -10.08 -14.82
C GLY A 280 -2.05 -11.13 -15.92
N ARG A 281 -0.89 -11.53 -16.45
CA ARG A 281 -0.79 -12.40 -17.62
C ARG A 281 -1.41 -13.78 -17.40
N ASN A 282 -1.09 -14.40 -16.27
CA ASN A 282 -1.51 -15.76 -15.90
C ASN A 282 -2.26 -15.79 -14.55
N SER A 283 -2.63 -14.62 -14.02
CA SER A 283 -3.39 -14.49 -12.79
C SER A 283 -4.82 -14.09 -13.13
N ARG A 284 -5.82 -14.70 -12.49
CA ARG A 284 -7.20 -14.22 -12.62
C ARG A 284 -7.28 -12.76 -12.19
N ASP A 285 -8.00 -11.96 -12.97
CA ASP A 285 -8.37 -10.61 -12.57
C ASP A 285 -9.07 -10.66 -11.21
N ARG A 286 -8.60 -9.84 -10.27
CA ARG A 286 -9.21 -9.70 -8.95
C ARG A 286 -9.72 -8.28 -8.79
N LYS A 287 -10.84 -8.15 -8.09
CA LYS A 287 -11.48 -6.88 -7.78
C LYS A 287 -11.81 -6.88 -6.30
N TRP A 288 -11.53 -5.76 -5.65
CA TRP A 288 -11.94 -5.49 -4.29
C TRP A 288 -13.01 -4.40 -4.35
N GLU A 289 -14.10 -4.61 -3.66
CA GLU A 289 -15.25 -3.71 -3.62
C GLU A 289 -15.53 -3.31 -2.18
N ALA A 290 -16.05 -2.09 -2.03
CA ALA A 290 -16.33 -1.53 -0.73
C ALA A 290 -17.68 -2.02 -0.17
N THR A 291 -17.75 -2.07 1.15
CA THR A 291 -18.90 -2.44 1.96
C THR A 291 -19.45 -1.22 2.70
N ALA A 292 -20.77 -1.11 2.78
CA ALA A 292 -21.42 0.09 3.33
C ALA A 292 -21.47 0.12 4.87
N GLU A 293 -21.30 -1.02 5.52
CA GLU A 293 -21.40 -1.14 6.97
C GLU A 293 -20.15 -0.57 7.63
N GLY A 294 -20.32 0.28 8.66
CA GLY A 294 -19.19 0.84 9.41
C GLY A 294 -18.40 1.94 8.68
N THR A 295 -18.84 2.41 7.51
CA THR A 295 -18.13 3.47 6.77
C THR A 295 -18.08 4.78 7.56
N TYR A 296 -16.88 5.35 7.73
CA TYR A 296 -16.65 6.68 8.28
C TYR A 296 -16.92 7.77 7.22
N ASP A 297 -18.09 8.40 7.31
CA ASP A 297 -18.55 9.46 6.41
C ASP A 297 -18.99 10.73 7.16
N GLY A 298 -19.56 11.69 6.43
CA GLY A 298 -20.16 12.89 7.03
C GLY A 298 -19.17 13.94 7.53
N PHE A 299 -17.89 13.85 7.13
CA PHE A 299 -16.88 14.86 7.42
C PHE A 299 -15.95 15.11 6.21
N PRO A 300 -15.48 16.36 6.02
CA PRO A 300 -14.46 16.68 5.04
C PRO A 300 -13.16 15.92 5.30
N MET A 301 -12.53 15.43 4.22
CA MET A 301 -11.29 14.68 4.29
C MET A 301 -10.27 15.16 3.25
N ALA A 302 -9.01 15.26 3.67
CA ALA A 302 -7.88 15.50 2.80
C ALA A 302 -6.83 14.39 2.97
N VAL A 303 -6.14 14.04 1.89
CA VAL A 303 -5.03 13.09 1.90
C VAL A 303 -3.75 13.81 1.44
N LEU A 304 -2.72 13.81 2.28
CA LEU A 304 -1.40 14.33 1.92
C LEU A 304 -0.59 13.23 1.25
N VAL A 305 0.00 13.53 0.09
CA VAL A 305 0.87 12.62 -0.67
C VAL A 305 2.10 13.35 -1.19
N ASN A 306 3.18 12.60 -1.44
CA ASN A 306 4.36 13.12 -2.12
C ASN A 306 5.01 12.10 -3.05
N ARG A 307 6.12 12.48 -3.70
CA ARG A 307 6.87 11.59 -4.59
C ARG A 307 7.35 10.27 -3.97
N TYR A 308 7.33 10.13 -2.65
CA TYR A 308 7.72 8.91 -1.94
C TYR A 308 6.52 8.07 -1.48
N SER A 309 5.29 8.56 -1.65
CA SER A 309 4.06 7.77 -1.46
C SER A 309 3.96 6.74 -2.59
N ALA A 310 3.86 5.44 -2.26
CA ALA A 310 3.92 4.38 -3.28
C ALA A 310 2.97 3.20 -2.97
N SER A 311 2.67 2.39 -4.01
CA SER A 311 1.98 1.10 -3.87
C SER A 311 0.65 1.20 -3.10
N ALA A 312 0.52 0.59 -1.92
CA ALA A 312 -0.67 0.66 -1.07
C ALA A 312 -1.14 2.11 -0.78
N SER A 313 -0.22 3.06 -0.59
CA SER A 313 -0.57 4.48 -0.44
C SER A 313 -1.26 5.03 -1.68
N GLU A 314 -0.83 4.59 -2.86
CA GLU A 314 -1.41 4.99 -4.15
C GLU A 314 -2.78 4.33 -4.36
N ILE A 315 -2.98 3.11 -3.86
CA ILE A 315 -4.29 2.45 -3.88
C ILE A 315 -5.29 3.24 -3.03
N VAL A 316 -4.95 3.55 -1.78
CA VAL A 316 -5.84 4.31 -0.87
C VAL A 316 -6.13 5.70 -1.45
N SER A 317 -5.09 6.45 -1.83
CA SER A 317 -5.27 7.80 -2.37
C SER A 317 -6.03 7.80 -3.70
N ALA A 318 -5.77 6.85 -4.62
CA ALA A 318 -6.53 6.75 -5.87
C ALA A 318 -7.99 6.35 -5.64
N CYS A 319 -8.24 5.46 -4.67
CA CYS A 319 -9.58 5.05 -4.30
C CYS A 319 -10.39 6.23 -3.78
N LEU A 320 -9.87 6.91 -2.76
CA LEU A 320 -10.51 8.08 -2.16
C LEU A 320 -10.72 9.21 -3.18
N GLN A 321 -9.76 9.42 -4.08
CA GLN A 321 -9.87 10.42 -5.14
C GLN A 321 -10.93 10.07 -6.18
N ASP A 322 -10.94 8.85 -6.72
CA ASP A 322 -11.88 8.43 -7.76
C ASP A 322 -13.34 8.45 -7.28
N HIS A 323 -13.54 8.14 -6.00
CA HIS A 323 -14.85 8.22 -5.35
C HIS A 323 -15.21 9.63 -4.87
N LYS A 324 -14.34 10.62 -5.06
CA LYS A 324 -14.51 12.00 -4.55
C LYS A 324 -14.75 12.05 -3.04
N ARG A 325 -14.19 11.08 -2.30
CA ARG A 325 -14.32 10.98 -0.84
C ARG A 325 -13.38 11.94 -0.12
N ALA A 326 -12.19 12.17 -0.68
CA ALA A 326 -11.20 13.07 -0.14
C ALA A 326 -10.52 13.86 -1.26
N VAL A 327 -10.05 15.06 -0.94
CA VAL A 327 -9.14 15.79 -1.83
C VAL A 327 -7.72 15.27 -1.64
N ILE A 328 -6.96 15.14 -2.73
CA ILE A 328 -5.55 14.77 -2.68
C ILE A 328 -4.71 16.03 -2.78
N VAL A 329 -3.80 16.22 -1.82
CA VAL A 329 -2.98 17.43 -1.65
C VAL A 329 -1.49 17.05 -1.65
N GLY A 330 -0.66 17.86 -2.30
CA GLY A 330 0.81 17.72 -2.25
C GLY A 330 1.44 17.49 -3.61
N GLU A 331 2.26 16.46 -3.74
CA GLU A 331 3.01 16.14 -4.98
C GLU A 331 2.58 14.78 -5.55
N ARG A 332 2.69 14.59 -6.87
CA ARG A 332 2.43 13.31 -7.52
C ARG A 332 3.22 12.18 -6.84
N THR A 333 2.56 11.04 -6.66
CA THR A 333 3.10 9.83 -6.02
C THR A 333 4.14 9.11 -6.88
N TRP A 334 4.76 8.05 -6.35
CA TRP A 334 5.88 7.34 -6.97
C TRP A 334 5.53 6.64 -8.30
N GLY A 335 4.35 6.04 -8.40
CA GLY A 335 3.90 5.27 -9.58
C GLY A 335 4.23 3.78 -9.52
N LYS A 336 4.22 3.14 -8.34
CA LYS A 336 4.44 1.70 -8.20
C LYS A 336 3.11 0.94 -8.30
N GLY A 337 2.67 0.72 -9.54
CA GLY A 337 1.44 -0.03 -9.83
C GLY A 337 1.62 -1.53 -10.07
N SER A 338 2.68 -2.17 -9.55
CA SER A 338 2.93 -3.61 -9.74
C SER A 338 2.55 -4.40 -8.48
N VAL A 339 1.96 -5.58 -8.67
CA VAL A 339 1.59 -6.53 -7.62
C VAL A 339 2.70 -7.55 -7.47
N GLN A 340 3.27 -7.66 -6.27
CA GLN A 340 4.23 -8.71 -5.95
C GLN A 340 3.55 -9.83 -5.16
N ASN A 341 3.67 -11.06 -5.64
CA ASN A 341 3.32 -12.25 -4.88
C ASN A 341 4.57 -12.83 -4.22
N VAL A 342 4.43 -13.27 -2.98
CA VAL A 342 5.45 -14.09 -2.31
C VAL A 342 5.06 -15.54 -2.56
N ILE A 343 5.89 -16.24 -3.32
CA ILE A 343 5.72 -17.65 -3.66
C ILE A 343 6.71 -18.42 -2.80
N GLU A 344 6.20 -19.24 -1.88
CA GLU A 344 7.02 -20.11 -1.05
C GLU A 344 7.74 -21.15 -1.92
N LEU A 345 9.02 -21.36 -1.62
CA LEU A 345 9.90 -22.34 -2.22
C LEU A 345 10.48 -23.20 -1.10
N GLU A 346 10.94 -24.41 -1.43
CA GLU A 346 11.56 -25.31 -0.45
C GLU A 346 10.66 -25.51 0.80
N GLU A 347 9.36 -25.73 0.61
CA GLU A 347 8.38 -25.89 1.71
C GLU A 347 8.32 -24.70 2.69
N GLY A 348 8.67 -23.50 2.20
CA GLY A 348 8.64 -22.27 2.99
C GLY A 348 9.99 -21.85 3.56
N ASP A 349 11.07 -22.63 3.34
CA ASP A 349 12.42 -22.23 3.75
C ASP A 349 12.96 -21.06 2.93
N SER A 350 12.47 -20.86 1.70
CA SER A 350 12.79 -19.70 0.89
C SER A 350 11.57 -19.18 0.15
N ALA A 351 11.69 -18.01 -0.48
CA ALA A 351 10.57 -17.45 -1.22
C ALA A 351 11.03 -16.70 -2.46
N LEU A 352 10.18 -16.73 -3.49
CA LEU A 352 10.29 -15.87 -4.66
C LEU A 352 9.27 -14.75 -4.54
N LYS A 353 9.73 -13.51 -4.37
CA LYS A 353 8.90 -12.33 -4.53
C LYS A 353 8.88 -11.97 -6.00
N LEU A 354 7.73 -12.08 -6.65
CA LEU A 354 7.59 -11.94 -8.10
C LEU A 354 6.48 -10.97 -8.47
N THR A 355 6.76 -10.05 -9.40
CA THR A 355 5.71 -9.24 -10.02
C THR A 355 4.84 -10.09 -10.93
N THR A 356 3.56 -10.20 -10.63
CA THR A 356 2.63 -11.08 -11.37
C THR A 356 1.46 -10.34 -12.02
N ALA A 357 1.18 -9.11 -11.57
CA ALA A 357 0.06 -8.31 -12.05
C ALA A 357 0.32 -6.80 -11.87
N SER A 358 -0.57 -5.97 -12.42
CA SER A 358 -0.62 -4.52 -12.19
C SER A 358 -1.89 -4.09 -11.46
N TYR A 359 -1.78 -3.03 -10.66
CA TYR A 359 -2.91 -2.37 -9.98
C TYR A 359 -3.59 -1.36 -10.90
N HIS A 360 -4.92 -1.39 -10.85
CA HIS A 360 -5.80 -0.45 -11.53
C HIS A 360 -6.72 0.22 -10.52
N ARG A 361 -6.74 1.55 -10.54
CA ARG A 361 -7.61 2.37 -9.68
C ARG A 361 -9.10 2.18 -10.03
N PRO A 362 -10.06 2.67 -9.22
CA PRO A 362 -11.49 2.49 -9.50
C PRO A 362 -11.92 2.92 -10.92
N SER A 363 -11.35 4.02 -11.42
CA SER A 363 -11.56 4.51 -12.79
C SER A 363 -10.95 3.65 -13.91
N GLY A 364 -10.25 2.57 -13.57
CA GLY A 364 -9.65 1.60 -14.51
C GLY A 364 -8.25 1.96 -15.01
N LYS A 365 -7.77 3.18 -14.75
CA LYS A 365 -6.41 3.62 -15.13
C LYS A 365 -5.34 2.83 -14.38
N ASN A 366 -4.22 2.59 -15.04
CA ASN A 366 -3.04 1.95 -14.44
C ASN A 366 -2.26 2.98 -13.60
N ILE A 367 -1.81 2.58 -12.41
CA ILE A 367 -0.98 3.41 -11.52
C ILE A 367 0.50 3.31 -11.90
N HIS A 368 0.91 2.26 -12.61
CA HIS A 368 2.31 1.95 -12.88
C HIS A 368 2.97 2.98 -13.79
N ARG A 369 4.08 3.55 -13.33
CA ARG A 369 4.97 4.41 -14.09
C ARG A 369 5.95 3.55 -14.88
N PHE A 370 5.70 3.42 -16.17
CA PHE A 370 6.59 2.71 -17.08
C PHE A 370 7.90 3.50 -17.34
N PRO A 371 9.01 2.81 -17.69
CA PRO A 371 10.22 3.48 -18.16
C PRO A 371 9.93 4.47 -19.29
N GLY A 372 10.48 5.68 -19.19
CA GLY A 372 10.25 6.76 -20.17
C GLY A 372 8.93 7.54 -19.99
N ALA A 373 8.14 7.26 -18.96
CA ALA A 373 6.92 8.01 -18.67
C ALA A 373 7.20 9.51 -18.46
N LYS A 374 6.38 10.34 -19.11
CA LYS A 374 6.38 11.80 -19.07
C LYS A 374 5.44 12.31 -17.98
N ASP A 375 5.56 13.58 -17.64
CA ASP A 375 4.67 14.23 -16.67
C ASP A 375 3.22 14.33 -17.17
N THR A 376 3.02 14.35 -18.49
CA THR A 376 1.69 14.34 -19.13
C THR A 376 1.01 12.96 -19.11
N ASP A 377 1.77 11.89 -18.84
CA ASP A 377 1.23 10.55 -18.84
C ASP A 377 0.41 10.27 -17.58
N VAL A 378 -0.48 9.28 -17.66
CA VAL A 378 -1.36 8.88 -16.56
C VAL A 378 -0.70 7.74 -15.79
N TRP A 379 -0.13 8.07 -14.64
CA TRP A 379 0.44 7.12 -13.68
C TRP A 379 0.40 7.75 -12.28
N GLY A 380 0.58 6.91 -11.25
CA GLY A 380 0.48 7.31 -9.86
C GLY A 380 -0.87 7.95 -9.52
N VAL A 381 -0.85 8.78 -8.50
CA VAL A 381 -1.94 9.65 -8.08
C VAL A 381 -1.43 11.08 -8.18
N THR A 382 -2.10 11.86 -9.02
CA THR A 382 -1.81 13.28 -9.15
C THR A 382 -2.73 14.05 -8.21
N PRO A 383 -2.21 14.92 -7.34
CA PRO A 383 -3.04 15.77 -6.50
C PRO A 383 -4.02 16.61 -7.31
N ASP A 384 -5.15 16.93 -6.70
CA ASP A 384 -6.19 17.75 -7.31
C ASP A 384 -5.64 19.13 -7.70
N ASP A 385 -6.09 19.69 -8.83
CA ASP A 385 -5.38 20.79 -9.52
C ASP A 385 -5.07 22.01 -8.65
N LYS A 386 -5.98 22.39 -7.73
CA LYS A 386 -5.80 23.52 -6.80
C LYS A 386 -4.89 23.21 -5.61
N TYR A 387 -4.58 21.93 -5.40
CA TYR A 387 -3.90 21.41 -4.21
C TYR A 387 -2.55 20.75 -4.53
N ARG A 388 -2.00 21.03 -5.73
CA ARG A 388 -0.66 20.60 -6.12
C ARG A 388 0.39 21.55 -5.53
N LEU A 389 1.23 21.02 -4.65
CA LEU A 389 2.35 21.71 -4.04
C LEU A 389 3.51 20.73 -3.82
N ARG A 390 4.62 20.96 -4.54
CA ARG A 390 5.86 20.22 -4.37
C ARG A 390 6.80 20.99 -3.45
N LEU A 391 7.31 20.30 -2.43
CA LEU A 391 8.38 20.82 -1.58
C LEU A 391 9.74 20.68 -2.30
N THR A 392 10.60 21.69 -2.15
CA THR A 392 12.01 21.61 -2.57
C THR A 392 12.79 20.61 -1.70
N ASP A 393 14.01 20.25 -2.09
CA ASP A 393 14.81 19.31 -1.31
C ASP A 393 15.20 19.92 0.06
N GLU A 394 15.50 21.23 0.11
CA GLU A 394 15.74 21.95 1.37
C GLU A 394 14.50 21.99 2.27
N GLU A 395 13.32 22.18 1.68
CA GLU A 395 12.05 22.16 2.42
C GLU A 395 11.72 20.77 2.96
N LEU A 396 12.07 19.71 2.22
CA LEU A 396 11.90 18.34 2.70
C LEU A 396 12.88 17.98 3.82
N GLU A 397 14.12 18.44 3.73
CA GLU A 397 15.09 18.26 4.80
C GLU A 397 14.62 18.98 6.07
N ALA A 398 14.17 20.23 5.93
CA ALA A 398 13.58 21.00 7.03
C ALA A 398 12.30 20.33 7.58
N PHE A 399 11.45 19.76 6.73
CA PHE A 399 10.30 18.96 7.15
C PHE A 399 10.73 17.72 7.93
N GLY A 400 11.78 17.01 7.48
CA GLY A 400 12.33 15.84 8.16
C GLY A 400 12.85 16.18 9.55
N GLU A 401 13.60 17.27 9.69
CA GLU A 401 14.04 17.79 10.99
C GLU A 401 12.86 18.22 11.89
N TYR A 402 11.87 18.89 11.30
CA TYR A 402 10.65 19.28 11.99
C TYR A 402 9.87 18.07 12.54
N ARG A 403 9.73 17.00 11.73
CA ARG A 403 9.06 15.76 12.16
C ARG A 403 9.88 14.99 13.17
N ARG A 404 11.20 14.85 12.98
CA ARG A 404 12.08 14.16 13.95
C ARG A 404 11.91 14.73 15.36
N LYS A 405 11.88 16.06 15.50
CA LYS A 405 11.69 16.71 16.81
C LYS A 405 10.33 16.45 17.45
N ARG A 406 9.30 16.22 16.65
CA ARG A 406 7.93 15.93 17.12
C ARG A 406 7.67 14.46 17.40
N ASP A 407 8.41 13.58 16.71
CA ASP A 407 8.29 12.12 16.82
C ASP A 407 9.15 11.54 17.95
N ILE A 408 9.99 12.37 18.59
CA ILE A 408 10.79 11.98 19.76
C ILE A 408 9.95 12.13 21.03
N LEU A 409 9.87 11.05 21.80
CA LEU A 409 9.35 11.06 23.15
C LEU A 409 10.36 11.70 24.13
N ASP A 410 10.33 13.03 24.22
CA ASP A 410 11.11 13.82 25.18
C ASP A 410 10.23 14.86 25.88
N HIS A 411 9.95 14.61 27.16
CA HIS A 411 9.14 15.49 28.02
C HIS A 411 9.76 16.88 28.26
N ASN A 412 11.08 17.02 28.03
CA ASN A 412 11.80 18.27 28.24
C ASN A 412 12.02 19.05 26.93
N ALA A 413 11.69 18.47 25.77
CA ALA A 413 11.89 19.12 24.49
C ALA A 413 10.89 20.27 24.30
N LYS A 414 11.41 21.45 23.97
CA LYS A 414 10.57 22.55 23.47
C LYS A 414 10.40 22.38 21.97
N LEU A 415 9.16 22.16 21.54
CA LEU A 415 8.83 22.11 20.12
C LEU A 415 9.06 23.48 19.48
N ASP A 416 9.99 23.53 18.52
CA ASP A 416 10.18 24.70 17.66
C ASP A 416 9.13 24.66 16.54
N ASN A 417 8.34 25.74 16.43
CA ASN A 417 7.27 25.90 15.45
C ASN A 417 7.63 26.88 14.32
N LYS A 418 8.93 27.19 14.14
CA LYS A 418 9.38 28.07 13.05
C LYS A 418 9.13 27.50 11.67
N PHE A 419 9.28 26.18 11.50
CA PHE A 419 8.97 25.53 10.23
C PHE A 419 7.46 25.52 10.01
N LYS A 420 7.04 25.87 8.80
CA LYS A 420 5.65 25.79 8.36
C LYS A 420 5.52 24.74 7.26
N ASP A 421 4.74 23.71 7.54
CA ASP A 421 4.43 22.67 6.56
C ASP A 421 3.41 23.20 5.54
N LYS A 422 3.92 23.66 4.39
CA LYS A 422 3.08 24.23 3.32
C LYS A 422 2.04 23.26 2.76
N GLN A 423 2.32 21.95 2.76
CA GLN A 423 1.36 20.97 2.25
C GLN A 423 0.24 20.73 3.28
N LEU A 424 0.59 20.66 4.56
CA LEU A 424 -0.39 20.57 5.64
C LEU A 424 -1.25 21.84 5.73
N ASP A 425 -0.65 23.02 5.65
CA ASP A 425 -1.37 24.30 5.62
C ASP A 425 -2.39 24.34 4.47
N LEU A 426 -2.00 23.88 3.27
CA LEU A 426 -2.88 23.81 2.11
C LEU A 426 -4.05 22.83 2.31
N ALA A 427 -3.83 21.69 2.99
CA ALA A 427 -4.90 20.77 3.36
C ALA A 427 -5.82 21.38 4.43
N LEU A 428 -5.26 22.08 5.42
CA LEU A 428 -6.03 22.78 6.45
C LEU A 428 -6.92 23.87 5.86
N ASP A 429 -6.43 24.63 4.88
CA ASP A 429 -7.21 25.65 4.18
C ASP A 429 -8.43 25.04 3.47
N TYR A 430 -8.24 23.90 2.80
CA TYR A 430 -9.36 23.13 2.22
C TYR A 430 -10.37 22.70 3.28
N ILE A 431 -9.89 22.04 4.35
CA ILE A 431 -10.74 21.50 5.41
C ILE A 431 -11.55 22.61 6.07
N LYS A 432 -10.92 23.73 6.41
CA LYS A 432 -11.59 24.89 7.02
C LYS A 432 -12.63 25.50 6.08
N SER A 433 -12.34 25.57 4.78
CA SER A 433 -13.32 26.01 3.79
C SER A 433 -14.51 25.06 3.73
N ALA A 434 -14.28 23.75 3.71
CA ALA A 434 -15.34 22.74 3.65
C ALA A 434 -16.24 22.76 4.90
N LEU A 435 -15.65 22.86 6.10
CA LEU A 435 -16.39 23.00 7.36
C LEU A 435 -17.26 24.28 7.39
N ASN A 436 -16.78 25.37 6.79
CA ASN A 436 -17.54 26.61 6.67
C ASN A 436 -18.68 26.55 5.64
N GLU A 437 -18.56 25.70 4.62
CA GLU A 437 -19.63 25.47 3.64
C GLU A 437 -20.74 24.58 4.22
N GLU A 438 -20.40 23.57 5.02
CA GLU A 438 -21.37 22.70 5.71
C GLU A 438 -22.15 23.43 6.83
N THR A 439 -21.55 24.46 7.44
CA THR A 439 -22.19 25.27 8.49
C THR A 439 -23.10 26.39 7.96
N LYS A 440 -23.09 26.66 6.64
CA LYS A 440 -24.12 27.51 6.04
C LYS A 440 -25.43 26.72 6.00
N PRO A 441 -26.49 27.11 6.73
CA PRO A 441 -27.75 26.38 6.71
C PRO A 441 -28.24 26.26 5.27
N ALA A 442 -28.85 25.12 4.95
CA ALA A 442 -29.37 24.72 3.64
C ALA A 442 -30.41 25.71 3.07
N ALA A 443 -30.02 26.93 2.75
CA ALA A 443 -30.82 27.91 2.02
C ALA A 443 -31.03 27.51 0.54
N LYS A 444 -30.46 26.37 0.10
CA LYS A 444 -30.65 25.81 -1.23
C LYS A 444 -31.76 24.75 -1.32
N GLU A 445 -32.19 24.15 -0.21
CA GLU A 445 -33.33 23.21 -0.24
C GLU A 445 -34.70 23.92 -0.14
N ASP A 446 -34.77 25.08 0.53
CA ASP A 446 -36.02 25.86 0.59
C ASP A 446 -36.28 26.67 -0.68
N ALA A 447 -35.24 27.10 -1.41
CA ALA A 447 -35.39 27.76 -2.70
C ALA A 447 -35.92 26.79 -3.80
N GLN A 448 -35.47 25.53 -3.80
CA GLN A 448 -35.95 24.52 -4.75
C GLN A 448 -37.35 23.96 -4.41
N LYS A 449 -37.75 24.01 -3.12
CA LYS A 449 -39.14 23.70 -2.72
C LYS A 449 -40.11 24.86 -3.00
N ALA A 450 -39.64 26.11 -3.01
CA ALA A 450 -40.45 27.27 -3.38
C ALA A 450 -40.74 27.31 -4.89
N GLU A 451 -39.74 27.05 -5.75
CA GLU A 451 -39.94 27.01 -7.22
C GLU A 451 -40.82 25.83 -7.66
N LYS A 452 -40.77 24.67 -6.98
CA LYS A 452 -41.67 23.54 -7.29
C LYS A 452 -43.13 23.79 -6.89
N LYS A 453 -43.41 24.68 -5.92
CA LYS A 453 -44.79 25.05 -5.55
C LYS A 453 -45.43 26.09 -6.46
N GLU A 454 -44.65 26.87 -7.21
CA GLU A 454 -45.19 27.80 -8.22
C GLU A 454 -45.52 27.09 -9.54
N VAL A 455 -44.70 26.12 -9.97
CA VAL A 455 -44.94 25.40 -11.24
C VAL A 455 -46.15 24.44 -11.16
N GLU A 456 -46.53 23.97 -9.97
CA GLU A 456 -47.70 23.10 -9.79
C GLU A 456 -49.06 23.85 -9.78
N LYS A 457 -49.06 25.20 -9.70
CA LYS A 457 -50.30 26.00 -9.74
C LYS A 457 -50.79 26.32 -11.15
N GLU A 458 -49.99 26.13 -12.19
CA GLU A 458 -50.35 26.52 -13.57
C GLU A 458 -50.87 25.39 -14.48
N LYS A 459 -50.99 24.15 -14.00
CA LYS A 459 -51.59 23.06 -14.80
C LYS A 459 -52.86 22.51 -14.16
N LYS A 460 -53.96 23.22 -14.36
CA LYS A 460 -55.32 22.65 -14.35
C LYS A 460 -55.93 22.71 -15.74
N PRO A 461 -56.50 21.60 -16.24
CA PRO A 461 -57.69 21.68 -17.07
C PRO A 461 -58.92 21.07 -16.38
N SER A 462 -60.05 21.59 -16.81
CA SER A 462 -61.42 21.47 -16.30
C SER A 462 -62.11 20.11 -16.59
N LYS A 463 -62.77 19.59 -15.55
CA LYS A 463 -64.09 18.88 -15.46
C LYS A 463 -64.48 17.78 -16.48
N LYS A 464 -64.91 16.60 -15.99
CA LYS A 464 -66.33 16.22 -15.69
C LYS A 464 -66.44 14.76 -15.22
N ALA A 465 -67.43 14.50 -14.35
CA ALA A 465 -67.73 13.22 -13.71
C ALA A 465 -68.66 12.32 -14.54
N ALA A 466 -68.52 11.00 -14.39
CA ALA A 466 -69.58 10.00 -14.58
C ALA A 466 -69.23 8.71 -13.81
N ALA A 467 -70.27 8.03 -13.31
CA ALA A 467 -70.24 7.00 -12.27
C ALA A 467 -69.95 5.56 -12.75
N LEU A 468 -69.62 4.72 -11.76
CA LEU A 468 -69.39 3.26 -11.67
C LEU A 468 -70.38 2.35 -12.46
N PRO A 469 -69.99 1.10 -12.82
CA PRO A 469 -70.04 -0.04 -11.88
C PRO A 469 -68.88 -1.08 -11.93
N GLN A 470 -68.71 -1.77 -10.79
CA GLN A 470 -68.01 -3.05 -10.58
C GLN A 470 -68.54 -4.19 -11.52
N PRO A 471 -67.81 -5.29 -11.82
CA PRO A 471 -67.46 -6.33 -10.81
C PRO A 471 -66.25 -7.27 -11.06
N ALA A 472 -66.04 -8.12 -10.03
CA ALA A 472 -65.59 -9.52 -10.03
C ALA A 472 -64.13 -9.89 -9.67
N LYS A 473 -64.05 -11.00 -8.92
CA LYS A 473 -62.94 -11.54 -8.13
C LYS A 473 -62.15 -12.65 -8.86
N ALA A 474 -60.85 -12.74 -8.49
CA ALA A 474 -60.00 -13.95 -8.28
C ALA A 474 -59.49 -14.77 -9.49
N PRO A 475 -58.44 -15.64 -9.36
CA PRO A 475 -57.56 -15.92 -8.19
C PRO A 475 -56.01 -15.97 -8.46
N LEU A 476 -55.30 -16.02 -7.32
CA LEU A 476 -54.01 -16.65 -6.98
C LEU A 476 -53.36 -17.62 -8.00
N VAL A 477 -52.04 -17.48 -8.21
CA VAL A 477 -51.13 -18.60 -8.53
C VAL A 477 -49.82 -18.44 -7.75
N ILE A 478 -49.54 -19.45 -6.92
CA ILE A 478 -48.26 -19.75 -6.27
C ILE A 478 -47.54 -20.75 -7.17
N GLN A 479 -46.24 -20.62 -7.39
CA GLN A 479 -45.41 -21.78 -7.74
C GLN A 479 -43.98 -21.62 -7.21
N THR A 480 -43.66 -22.51 -6.28
CA THR A 480 -42.34 -22.91 -5.80
C THR A 480 -41.69 -23.88 -6.79
N THR A 481 -40.39 -23.71 -7.03
CA THR A 481 -39.33 -24.73 -6.89
C THR A 481 -38.00 -24.02 -6.73
#